data_AF-A0A847PXP7-F1
#
_entry.id   AF-A0A847PXP7-F1
#
_cell.length_a   1.000
_cell.length_b   1.000
_cell.length_c   1.000
_cell.angle_alpha   90.00
_cell.angle_beta   90.00
_cell.angle_gamma   90.00
#
_symmetry.space_group_name_H-M   'P 1'
#
loop_
_entity.id
_entity.type
_entity.pdbx_description
1 polymer ?
#
loop_
_entity_poly.entity_id
_entity_poly.type
_entity_poly.pdbx_seq_one_letter_code
_entity_poly.pdbx_strand_id
1 'polypeptide(L)'
;FLSIAPGAGLTCAQVTVLTTMMLVAHSLPVELGVARQAGARVRFMAPWRILGALALGAALNLVYSAGGFLQQPAGILWQAPAPQAGLGAWALSQARNLAMIFAAVTILMALLRILDKSGITSVLNRLLRPVLASMGIGPAASTITILGMVLGLSYGGGLIIRGARSGEIPPRDVFFSLSLMGLSHSVVEDSLLMLSLGASITGVLVARVAFTWLVLSLLVVIVKRAGDTAFHRCLYRTVSSDRA
;
A
#
# COMPACT_ATOMS: atom_id res chain seq x y z
N PHE A 1 -11.63 -12.98 7.58
CA PHE A 1 -10.30 -13.40 8.09
C PHE A 1 -10.31 -13.50 9.61
N LEU A 2 -10.45 -12.39 10.35
CA LEU A 2 -10.44 -12.35 11.83
C LEU A 2 -11.42 -13.31 12.53
N SER A 3 -12.58 -13.59 11.94
CA SER A 3 -13.57 -14.52 12.49
C SER A 3 -13.27 -16.00 12.23
N ILE A 4 -12.34 -16.32 11.33
CA ILE A 4 -12.05 -17.68 10.86
C ILE A 4 -10.62 -18.09 11.20
N ALA A 5 -9.67 -17.16 11.14
CA ALA A 5 -8.25 -17.40 11.35
C ALA A 5 -7.90 -18.02 12.72
N PRO A 6 -8.52 -17.60 13.85
CA PRO A 6 -8.26 -18.23 15.14
C PRO A 6 -8.69 -19.70 15.20
N GLY A 7 -9.74 -20.09 14.46
CA GLY A 7 -10.24 -21.46 14.40
C GLY A 7 -9.55 -22.35 13.36
N ALA A 8 -8.78 -21.76 12.44
CA ALA A 8 -8.12 -22.47 11.35
C ALA A 8 -6.69 -22.96 11.67
N GLY A 9 -6.15 -22.62 12.85
CA GLY A 9 -4.82 -23.09 13.28
C GLY A 9 -3.68 -22.64 12.37
N LEU A 10 -3.80 -21.45 11.75
CA LEU A 10 -2.83 -20.97 10.76
C LEU A 10 -1.46 -20.70 11.39
N THR A 11 -0.40 -21.04 10.65
CA THR A 11 0.97 -20.70 11.03
C THR A 11 1.26 -19.22 10.79
N CYS A 12 2.26 -18.68 11.50
CA CYS A 12 2.71 -17.30 11.28
C CYS A 12 3.11 -17.07 9.80
N ALA A 13 3.71 -18.06 9.14
CA ALA A 13 4.03 -18.01 7.72
C ALA A 13 2.77 -17.82 6.85
N GLN A 14 1.74 -18.65 7.05
CA GLN A 14 0.49 -18.57 6.29
C GLN A 14 -0.24 -17.24 6.50
N VAL A 15 -0.33 -16.78 7.75
CA VAL A 15 -0.90 -15.46 8.07
C VAL A 15 -0.09 -14.35 7.39
N THR A 16 1.24 -14.43 7.42
CA THR A 16 2.12 -13.43 6.79
C THR A 16 1.90 -13.37 5.28
N VAL A 17 1.83 -14.52 4.60
CA VAL A 17 1.56 -14.60 3.15
C VAL A 17 0.22 -13.96 2.81
N LEU A 18 -0.86 -14.39 3.48
CA LEU A 18 -2.21 -13.90 3.21
C LEU A 18 -2.35 -12.40 3.49
N THR A 19 -1.85 -11.94 4.63
CA THR A 19 -1.92 -10.53 5.01
C THR A 19 -1.08 -9.66 4.08
N THR A 20 0.10 -10.13 3.64
CA THR A 20 0.93 -9.40 2.66
C THR A 20 0.23 -9.27 1.31
N MET A 21 -0.42 -10.33 0.82
CA MET A 21 -1.23 -10.27 -0.39
C MET A 21 -2.39 -9.27 -0.24
N MET A 22 -3.07 -9.28 0.91
CA MET A 22 -4.11 -8.30 1.23
C MET A 22 -3.54 -6.88 1.22
N LEU A 23 -2.39 -6.62 1.86
CA LEU A 23 -1.76 -5.30 1.86
C LEU A 23 -1.47 -4.78 0.44
N VAL A 24 -1.04 -5.65 -0.47
CA VAL A 24 -0.76 -5.22 -1.85
C VAL A 24 -2.03 -4.99 -2.67
N ALA A 25 -3.10 -5.73 -2.42
CA ALA A 25 -4.33 -5.71 -3.23
C ALA A 25 -5.54 -5.07 -2.54
N HIS A 26 -5.38 -4.45 -1.37
CA HIS A 26 -6.51 -3.83 -0.68
C HIS A 26 -6.99 -2.56 -1.38
N SER A 27 -8.24 -2.17 -1.12
CA SER A 27 -8.84 -0.92 -1.60
C SER A 27 -8.81 -0.67 -3.12
N LEU A 28 -8.61 -1.72 -3.95
CA LEU A 28 -8.51 -1.67 -5.42
C LEU A 28 -9.44 -0.65 -6.10
N PRO A 29 -10.76 -0.58 -5.81
CA PRO A 29 -11.65 0.40 -6.46
C PRO A 29 -11.22 1.86 -6.26
N VAL A 30 -10.83 2.21 -5.04
CA VAL A 30 -10.41 3.58 -4.68
C VAL A 30 -9.11 3.91 -5.40
N GLU A 31 -8.15 3.00 -5.37
CA GLU A 31 -6.85 3.24 -5.98
C GLU A 31 -6.87 3.30 -7.50
N LEU A 32 -7.69 2.46 -8.13
CA LEU A 32 -7.92 2.54 -9.57
C LEU A 32 -8.64 3.84 -9.95
N GLY A 33 -9.51 4.34 -9.06
CA GLY A 33 -10.10 5.68 -9.18
C GLY A 33 -9.05 6.79 -9.15
N VAL A 34 -8.15 6.78 -8.16
CA VAL A 34 -7.04 7.74 -8.05
C VAL A 34 -6.13 7.67 -9.28
N ALA A 35 -5.73 6.46 -9.68
CA ALA A 35 -4.87 6.24 -10.83
C ALA A 35 -5.49 6.80 -12.12
N ARG A 36 -6.78 6.54 -12.33
CA ARG A 36 -7.53 7.06 -13.50
C ARG A 36 -7.56 8.59 -13.50
N GLN A 37 -7.78 9.21 -12.35
CA GLN A 37 -7.84 10.68 -12.23
C GLN A 37 -6.48 11.35 -12.42
N ALA A 38 -5.40 10.66 -12.05
CA ALA A 38 -4.02 11.11 -12.26
C ALA A 38 -3.47 10.70 -13.64
N GLY A 39 -4.24 10.06 -14.50
CA GLY A 39 -3.88 9.75 -15.89
C GLY A 39 -3.28 8.37 -16.13
N ALA A 40 -2.96 7.60 -15.09
CA ALA A 40 -2.53 6.21 -15.24
C ALA A 40 -3.68 5.31 -15.70
N ARG A 41 -3.39 4.39 -16.63
CA ARG A 41 -4.43 3.52 -17.19
C ARG A 41 -4.78 2.38 -16.24
N VAL A 42 -6.06 2.30 -15.88
CA VAL A 42 -6.63 1.23 -15.02
C VAL A 42 -6.27 -0.17 -15.52
N ARG A 43 -6.28 -0.38 -16.84
CA ARG A 43 -5.92 -1.67 -17.45
C ARG A 43 -4.50 -2.15 -17.16
N PHE A 44 -3.59 -1.24 -16.80
CA PHE A 44 -2.26 -1.59 -16.31
C PHE A 44 -2.26 -1.72 -14.79
N MET A 45 -2.82 -0.72 -14.11
CA MET A 45 -2.77 -0.63 -12.64
C MET A 45 -3.48 -1.79 -11.93
N ALA A 46 -4.60 -2.29 -12.46
CA ALA A 46 -5.32 -3.41 -11.87
C ALA A 46 -4.51 -4.72 -11.89
N PRO A 47 -4.06 -5.22 -13.06
CA PRO A 47 -3.20 -6.40 -13.10
C PRO A 47 -1.85 -6.17 -12.42
N TRP A 48 -1.27 -4.97 -12.47
CA TRP A 48 -0.04 -4.65 -11.73
C TRP A 48 -0.15 -5.00 -10.24
N ARG A 49 -1.26 -4.63 -9.61
CA ARG A 49 -1.50 -4.90 -8.19
C ARG A 49 -1.87 -6.34 -7.92
N ILE A 50 -2.77 -6.92 -8.71
CA ILE A 50 -3.22 -8.30 -8.51
C ILE A 50 -2.08 -9.29 -8.73
N LEU A 51 -1.34 -9.15 -9.83
CA LEU A 51 -0.20 -10.00 -10.13
C LEU A 51 0.96 -9.73 -9.17
N GLY A 52 1.18 -8.47 -8.77
CA GLY A 52 2.16 -8.12 -7.75
C GLY A 52 1.87 -8.80 -6.41
N ALA A 53 0.61 -8.78 -5.95
CA ALA A 53 0.18 -9.46 -4.74
C ALA A 53 0.40 -10.97 -4.83
N LEU A 54 -0.04 -11.60 -5.92
CA LEU A 54 0.12 -13.03 -6.14
C LEU A 54 1.60 -13.45 -6.22
N ALA A 55 2.42 -12.68 -6.94
CA ALA A 55 3.85 -12.95 -7.07
C ALA A 55 4.58 -12.84 -5.73
N LEU A 56 4.31 -11.79 -4.95
CA LEU A 56 4.89 -11.63 -3.61
C LEU A 56 4.42 -12.73 -2.65
N GLY A 57 3.13 -13.05 -2.67
CA GLY A 57 2.57 -14.13 -1.85
C GLY A 57 3.20 -15.50 -2.20
N ALA A 58 3.32 -15.80 -3.49
CA ALA A 58 3.97 -17.03 -3.96
C ALA A 58 5.45 -17.08 -3.56
N ALA A 59 6.19 -15.98 -3.73
CA ALA A 59 7.60 -15.90 -3.33
C ALA A 59 7.78 -16.12 -1.83
N LEU A 60 6.97 -15.46 -0.99
CA LEU A 60 6.99 -15.67 0.46
C LEU A 60 6.65 -17.11 0.85
N ASN A 61 5.61 -17.69 0.23
CA ASN A 61 5.22 -19.07 0.49
C ASN A 61 6.35 -20.06 0.16
N LEU A 62 7.02 -19.88 -0.98
CA LEU A 62 8.15 -20.71 -1.37
C LEU A 62 9.31 -20.59 -0.38
N VAL A 63 9.69 -19.36 0.01
CA VAL A 63 10.78 -19.12 0.97
C VAL A 63 10.47 -19.73 2.33
N TYR A 64 9.26 -19.52 2.86
CA TYR A 64 8.88 -20.05 4.18
C TYR A 64 8.71 -21.57 4.19
N SER A 65 8.18 -22.15 3.10
CA SER A 65 8.02 -23.61 2.99
C SER A 65 9.36 -24.31 2.81
N ALA A 66 10.25 -23.78 1.96
CA ALA A 66 11.57 -24.37 1.72
C ALA A 66 12.51 -24.22 2.93
N GLY A 67 12.45 -23.07 3.62
CA GLY A 67 13.30 -22.79 4.78
C GLY A 67 12.74 -23.26 6.12
N GLY A 68 11.50 -23.76 6.17
CA GLY A 68 10.84 -24.13 7.44
C GLY A 68 10.64 -22.95 8.40
N PHE A 69 10.66 -21.71 7.89
CA PHE A 69 10.55 -20.51 8.72
C PHE A 69 9.09 -20.24 9.14
N LEU A 70 8.91 -19.68 10.34
CA LEU A 70 7.63 -19.16 10.83
C LEU A 70 6.48 -20.19 10.88
N GLN A 71 6.80 -21.47 11.11
CA GLN A 71 5.82 -22.56 11.14
C GLN A 71 5.07 -22.68 12.47
N GLN A 72 5.48 -21.91 13.49
CA GLN A 72 4.73 -21.82 14.74
C GLN A 72 3.32 -21.24 14.53
N PRO A 73 2.35 -21.58 15.40
CA PRO A 73 1.02 -20.99 15.37
C PRO A 73 1.07 -19.46 15.42
N ALA A 74 0.23 -18.79 14.64
CA ALA A 74 0.17 -17.33 14.64
C ALA A 74 -0.42 -16.80 15.96
N GLY A 75 0.33 -15.94 16.65
CA GLY A 75 -0.14 -15.25 17.85
C GLY A 75 -1.03 -14.07 17.50
N ILE A 76 -2.33 -14.30 17.32
CA ILE A 76 -3.30 -13.24 17.03
C ILE A 76 -3.56 -12.47 18.33
N LEU A 77 -3.06 -11.23 18.41
CA LEU A 77 -3.21 -10.36 19.59
C LEU A 77 -4.63 -9.80 19.71
N TRP A 78 -5.33 -9.66 18.58
CA TRP A 78 -6.68 -9.12 18.53
C TRP A 78 -7.72 -10.21 18.22
N GLN A 79 -8.49 -10.61 19.23
CA GLN A 79 -9.61 -11.55 19.07
C GLN A 79 -10.94 -10.79 19.06
N ALA A 80 -11.85 -11.16 18.16
CA ALA A 80 -13.19 -10.58 18.13
C ALA A 80 -13.95 -11.00 19.41
N PRO A 81 -14.63 -10.06 20.10
CA PRO A 81 -15.49 -10.42 21.24
C PRO A 81 -16.56 -11.43 20.82
N ALA A 82 -16.91 -12.35 21.72
CA ALA A 82 -17.95 -13.34 21.47
C ALA A 82 -19.28 -12.66 21.08
N PRO A 83 -20.04 -13.19 20.11
CA PRO A 83 -21.34 -12.64 19.74
C PRO A 83 -22.27 -12.59 20.95
N GLN A 84 -22.75 -11.40 21.30
CA GLN A 84 -23.75 -11.24 22.36
C GLN A 84 -25.13 -11.59 21.80
N ALA A 85 -25.92 -12.35 22.54
CA ALA A 85 -27.28 -12.71 22.15
C ALA A 85 -28.22 -11.48 22.23
N GLY A 86 -28.99 -11.23 21.16
CA GLY A 86 -30.00 -10.18 21.08
C GLY A 86 -29.60 -8.96 20.25
N LEU A 87 -30.53 -8.46 19.44
CA LEU A 87 -30.31 -7.35 18.48
C LEU A 87 -29.83 -6.05 19.15
N GLY A 88 -30.34 -5.73 20.35
CA GLY A 88 -29.94 -4.52 21.09
C GLY A 88 -28.51 -4.58 21.62
N ALA A 89 -28.13 -5.70 22.23
CA ALA A 89 -26.77 -5.93 22.72
C ALA A 89 -25.77 -5.98 21.55
N TRP A 90 -26.16 -6.63 20.45
CA TRP A 90 -25.40 -6.61 19.21
C TRP A 90 -25.19 -5.18 18.69
N ALA A 91 -26.25 -4.37 18.56
CA ALA A 91 -26.16 -3.01 18.05
C ALA A 91 -25.25 -2.12 18.92
N LEU A 92 -25.39 -2.20 20.24
CA LEU A 92 -24.53 -1.47 21.17
C LEU A 92 -23.07 -1.92 21.08
N SER A 93 -22.82 -3.23 20.94
CA SER A 93 -21.47 -3.77 20.76
C SER A 93 -20.83 -3.28 19.45
N GLN A 94 -21.60 -3.19 18.36
CA GLN A 94 -21.12 -2.66 17.09
C GLN A 94 -20.86 -1.15 17.17
N ALA A 95 -21.74 -0.38 17.82
CA ALA A 95 -21.53 1.05 18.04
C ALA A 95 -20.25 1.32 18.86
N ARG A 96 -20.01 0.54 19.92
CA ARG A 96 -18.80 0.63 20.73
C ARG A 96 -17.55 0.25 19.92
N ASN A 97 -17.60 -0.83 19.14
CA ASN A 97 -16.48 -1.20 18.26
C ASN A 97 -16.18 -0.12 17.23
N LEU A 98 -17.21 0.47 16.60
CA LEU A 98 -17.03 1.54 15.64
C LEU A 98 -16.40 2.77 16.30
N ALA A 99 -16.83 3.12 17.52
CA ALA A 99 -16.23 4.20 18.29
C ALA A 99 -14.76 3.94 18.64
N MET A 100 -14.41 2.71 19.04
CA MET A 100 -13.01 2.33 19.31
C MET A 100 -12.14 2.39 18.06
N ILE A 101 -12.61 1.85 16.93
CA ILE A 101 -11.92 1.92 15.64
C ILE A 101 -11.72 3.37 15.22
N PHE A 102 -12.78 4.19 15.31
CA PHE A 102 -12.72 5.61 14.99
C PHE A 102 -11.69 6.35 15.85
N ALA A 103 -11.68 6.11 17.17
CA ALA A 103 -10.70 6.71 18.07
C ALA A 103 -9.27 6.27 17.74
N ALA A 104 -9.03 4.97 17.52
CA ALA A 104 -7.71 4.44 17.18
C ALA A 104 -7.18 5.04 15.87
N VAL A 105 -8.00 5.07 14.82
CA VAL A 105 -7.63 5.68 13.52
C VAL A 105 -7.40 7.19 13.67
N THR A 106 -8.22 7.89 14.44
CA THR A 106 -8.05 9.33 14.68
C THR A 106 -6.73 9.63 15.40
N ILE A 107 -6.39 8.85 16.42
CA ILE A 107 -5.11 8.99 17.15
C ILE A 107 -3.94 8.71 16.22
N LEU A 108 -4.00 7.65 15.42
CA LEU A 108 -2.95 7.30 14.46
C LEU A 108 -2.76 8.41 13.41
N MET A 109 -3.85 8.93 12.85
CA MET A 109 -3.82 10.04 11.88
C MET A 109 -3.27 11.32 12.52
N ALA A 110 -3.61 11.61 13.76
CA ALA A 110 -3.05 12.74 14.50
C ALA A 110 -1.54 12.59 14.71
N LEU A 111 -1.09 11.40 15.14
CA LEU A 111 0.33 11.09 15.32
C LEU A 111 1.12 11.23 14.02
N LEU A 112 0.60 10.71 12.92
CA LEU A 112 1.21 10.82 11.60
C LEU A 112 1.30 12.28 11.13
N ARG A 113 0.29 13.12 11.41
CA ARG A 113 0.36 14.57 11.12
C ARG A 113 1.38 15.30 11.98
N ILE A 114 1.54 14.91 13.25
CA ILE A 114 2.58 15.46 14.12
C ILE A 114 3.96 15.07 13.57
N LEU A 115 4.12 13.82 13.12
CA LEU A 115 5.36 13.33 12.51
C LEU A 115 5.70 14.06 11.21
N ASP A 116 4.70 14.46 10.43
CA ASP A 116 4.89 15.29 9.24
C ASP A 116 5.35 16.71 9.62
N LYS A 117 4.74 17.31 10.64
CA LYS A 117 5.10 18.65 11.12
C LYS A 117 6.45 18.72 11.86
N SER A 118 6.98 17.61 12.37
CA SER A 118 8.23 17.59 13.13
C SER A 118 9.49 17.62 12.25
N GLY A 119 9.34 17.69 10.92
CA GLY A 119 10.46 17.74 9.97
C GLY A 119 11.07 16.37 9.65
N ILE A 120 10.57 15.29 10.26
CA ILE A 120 11.00 13.91 9.97
C ILE A 120 10.75 13.57 8.50
N THR A 121 9.68 14.07 7.89
CA THR A 121 9.40 13.90 6.45
C THR A 121 10.46 14.52 5.56
N SER A 122 11.09 15.64 5.97
CA SER A 122 12.23 16.23 5.26
C SER A 122 13.47 15.33 5.31
N VAL A 123 13.76 14.75 6.48
CA VAL A 123 14.86 13.79 6.65
C VAL A 123 14.60 12.53 5.82
N LEU A 124 13.40 11.98 5.91
CA LEU A 124 12.98 10.80 5.16
C LEU A 124 13.05 11.07 3.65
N ASN A 125 12.68 12.27 3.21
CA ASN A 125 12.84 12.68 1.83
C ASN A 125 14.30 12.67 1.39
N ARG A 126 15.20 13.27 2.16
CA ARG A 126 16.64 13.26 1.84
C ARG A 126 17.20 11.84 1.74
N LEU A 127 16.73 10.92 2.58
CA LEU A 127 17.21 9.55 2.69
C LEU A 127 16.63 8.63 1.60
N LEU A 128 15.34 8.77 1.29
CA LEU A 128 14.64 7.94 0.31
C LEU A 128 14.73 8.47 -1.11
N ARG A 129 15.05 9.76 -1.31
CA ARG A 129 15.20 10.36 -2.64
C ARG A 129 16.15 9.58 -3.59
N PRO A 130 17.34 9.10 -3.18
CA PRO A 130 18.17 8.27 -4.08
C PRO A 130 17.47 6.97 -4.50
N VAL A 131 16.73 6.34 -3.57
CA VAL A 131 15.96 5.13 -3.85
C VAL A 131 14.82 5.42 -4.83
N LEU A 132 14.07 6.51 -4.62
CA LEU A 132 12.98 6.92 -5.52
C LEU A 132 13.51 7.33 -6.91
N ALA A 133 14.66 7.99 -6.97
CA ALA A 133 15.30 8.32 -8.23
C ALA A 133 15.69 7.07 -9.03
N SER A 134 16.15 6.01 -8.35
CA SER A 134 16.41 4.70 -8.98
C SER A 134 15.14 4.07 -9.57
N MET A 135 13.98 4.36 -8.98
CA MET A 135 12.66 3.97 -9.45
C MET A 135 12.06 4.92 -10.50
N GLY A 136 12.85 5.83 -11.07
CA GLY A 136 12.39 6.75 -12.12
C GLY A 136 11.46 7.86 -11.63
N ILE A 137 11.41 8.12 -10.32
CA ILE A 137 10.59 9.16 -9.71
C ILE A 137 11.47 10.39 -9.48
N GLY A 138 11.18 11.47 -10.21
CA GLY A 138 11.90 12.72 -10.11
C GLY A 138 11.57 13.54 -8.85
N PRO A 139 12.30 14.63 -8.61
CA PRO A 139 12.15 15.45 -7.41
C PRO A 139 10.76 16.06 -7.27
N ALA A 140 10.09 16.40 -8.38
CA ALA A 140 8.74 16.97 -8.39
C ALA A 140 7.68 16.04 -7.77
N ALA A 141 7.83 14.72 -7.94
CA ALA A 141 6.93 13.73 -7.36
C ALA A 141 7.44 13.09 -6.05
N SER A 142 8.74 13.24 -5.74
CA SER A 142 9.39 12.54 -4.62
C SER A 142 8.68 12.77 -3.28
N THR A 143 8.49 14.03 -2.89
CA THR A 143 7.84 14.40 -1.61
C THR A 143 6.42 13.85 -1.53
N ILE A 144 5.62 14.01 -2.59
CA ILE A 144 4.24 13.51 -2.64
C ILE A 144 4.20 11.99 -2.53
N THR A 145 5.15 11.31 -3.18
CA THR A 145 5.25 9.84 -3.14
C THR A 145 5.58 9.35 -1.75
N ILE A 146 6.51 10.01 -1.05
CA ILE A 146 6.88 9.64 0.32
C ILE A 146 5.70 9.85 1.26
N LEU A 147 5.03 10.99 1.15
CA LEU A 147 3.80 11.25 1.90
C LEU A 147 2.74 10.19 1.61
N GLY A 148 2.57 9.79 0.35
CA GLY A 148 1.66 8.70 -0.02
C GLY A 148 2.08 7.33 0.51
N MET A 149 3.37 7.06 0.61
CA MET A 149 3.90 5.80 1.17
C MET A 149 3.72 5.72 2.69
N VAL A 150 3.86 6.85 3.40
CA VAL A 150 3.73 6.89 4.86
C VAL A 150 2.29 7.08 5.31
N LEU A 151 1.57 8.03 4.72
CA LEU A 151 0.21 8.45 5.09
C LEU A 151 -0.88 7.74 4.30
N GLY A 152 -0.52 6.99 3.27
CA GLY A 152 -1.45 6.24 2.44
C GLY A 152 -1.91 6.95 1.17
N LEU A 153 -2.54 6.17 0.29
CA LEU A 153 -2.95 6.61 -1.03
C LEU A 153 -4.06 7.67 -0.99
N SER A 154 -4.93 7.66 0.03
CA SER A 154 -6.01 8.65 0.15
C SER A 154 -5.47 10.08 0.23
N TYR A 155 -4.34 10.29 0.92
CA TYR A 155 -3.69 11.60 1.03
C TYR A 155 -2.75 11.87 -0.16
N GLY A 156 -1.79 10.97 -0.40
CA GLY A 156 -0.81 11.15 -1.47
C GLY A 156 -1.43 11.14 -2.87
N GLY A 157 -2.51 10.38 -3.06
CA GLY A 157 -3.27 10.31 -4.30
C GLY A 157 -3.95 11.63 -4.65
N GLY A 158 -4.53 12.34 -3.68
CA GLY A 158 -5.10 13.67 -3.91
C GLY A 158 -4.05 14.69 -4.37
N LEU A 159 -2.88 14.68 -3.73
CA LEU A 159 -1.75 15.53 -4.11
C LEU A 159 -1.21 15.17 -5.50
N ILE A 160 -1.13 13.89 -5.84
CA ILE A 160 -0.62 13.46 -7.14
C ILE A 160 -1.60 13.75 -8.28
N ILE A 161 -2.91 13.64 -8.03
CA ILE A 161 -3.94 14.06 -9.00
C ILE A 161 -3.81 15.56 -9.27
N ARG A 162 -3.64 16.37 -8.23
CA ARG A 162 -3.46 17.82 -8.37
C ARG A 162 -2.21 18.14 -9.18
N GLY A 163 -1.07 17.56 -8.83
CA GLY A 163 0.20 17.78 -9.54
C GLY A 163 0.21 17.26 -10.98
N ALA A 164 -0.54 16.19 -11.27
CA ALA A 164 -0.72 15.69 -12.62
C ALA A 164 -1.61 16.62 -13.47
N ARG A 165 -2.66 17.20 -12.88
CA ARG A 165 -3.57 18.14 -13.57
C ARG A 165 -2.97 19.52 -13.78
N SER A 166 -2.15 20.01 -12.84
CA SER A 166 -1.44 21.28 -12.98
C SER A 166 -0.29 21.23 -13.98
N GLY A 167 0.16 20.03 -14.36
CA GLY A 167 1.33 19.84 -15.23
C GLY A 167 2.66 20.08 -14.51
N GLU A 168 2.64 20.33 -13.21
CA GLU A 168 3.85 20.52 -12.38
C GLU A 168 4.66 19.22 -12.27
N ILE A 169 4.00 18.06 -12.39
CA ILE A 169 4.63 16.75 -12.29
C ILE A 169 4.65 16.06 -13.67
N PRO A 170 5.83 15.62 -14.15
CA PRO A 170 5.93 14.87 -15.39
C PRO A 170 5.08 13.59 -15.39
N PRO A 171 4.45 13.21 -16.52
CA PRO A 171 3.64 11.99 -16.63
C PRO A 171 4.31 10.71 -16.17
N ARG A 172 5.61 10.55 -16.43
CA ARG A 172 6.39 9.36 -16.03
C ARG A 172 6.54 9.30 -14.52
N ASP A 173 6.83 10.43 -13.88
CA ASP A 173 6.94 10.53 -12.43
C ASP A 173 5.61 10.17 -11.77
N VAL A 174 4.48 10.72 -12.26
CA VAL A 174 3.13 10.37 -11.78
C VAL A 174 2.89 8.86 -11.88
N PHE A 175 3.21 8.27 -13.03
CA PHE A 175 2.99 6.85 -13.27
C PHE A 175 3.83 5.95 -12.33
N PHE A 176 5.12 6.23 -12.17
CA PHE A 176 5.98 5.43 -11.29
C PHE A 176 5.63 5.61 -9.82
N SER A 177 5.26 6.83 -9.39
CA SER A 177 4.76 7.08 -8.04
C SER A 177 3.48 6.32 -7.74
N LEU A 178 2.50 6.31 -8.66
CA LEU A 178 1.28 5.53 -8.51
C LEU A 178 1.56 4.02 -8.48
N SER A 179 2.49 3.55 -9.31
CA SER A 179 2.88 2.14 -9.38
C SER A 179 3.60 1.68 -8.10
N LEU A 180 4.42 2.55 -7.50
CA LEU A 180 5.06 2.35 -6.21
C LEU A 180 4.03 2.29 -5.08
N MET A 181 3.20 3.33 -4.98
CA MET A 181 2.19 3.46 -3.93
C MET A 181 1.16 2.32 -4.02
N GLY A 182 0.78 1.91 -5.23
CA GLY A 182 -0.14 0.79 -5.43
C GLY A 182 0.36 -0.55 -4.88
N LEU A 183 1.68 -0.74 -4.72
CA LEU A 183 2.25 -1.96 -4.15
C LEU A 183 2.66 -1.81 -2.68
N SER A 184 2.85 -0.58 -2.18
CA SER A 184 3.45 -0.39 -0.86
C SER A 184 3.03 0.88 -0.12
N HIS A 185 1.88 1.47 -0.39
CA HIS A 185 1.38 2.58 0.43
C HIS A 185 1.06 2.17 1.88
N SER A 186 0.84 3.18 2.73
CA SER A 186 0.56 3.03 4.16
C SER A 186 1.56 2.13 4.90
N VAL A 187 2.85 2.18 4.53
CA VAL A 187 3.91 1.25 4.99
C VAL A 187 3.91 1.06 6.50
N VAL A 188 3.68 2.13 7.25
CA VAL A 188 3.71 2.09 8.72
C VAL A 188 2.39 1.53 9.26
N GLU A 189 1.28 2.22 9.00
CA GLU A 189 -0.05 1.88 9.53
C GLU A 189 -0.45 0.44 9.19
N ASP A 190 -0.45 0.10 7.92
CA ASP A 190 -0.90 -1.20 7.44
C ASP A 190 -0.06 -2.35 7.99
N SER A 191 1.27 -2.15 8.07
CA SER A 191 2.16 -3.16 8.60
C SER A 191 1.89 -3.39 10.09
N LEU A 192 1.74 -2.32 10.89
CA LEU A 192 1.43 -2.44 12.32
C LEU A 192 0.09 -3.17 12.54
N LEU A 193 -0.92 -2.88 11.70
CA LEU A 193 -2.18 -3.59 11.74
C LEU A 193 -2.00 -5.08 11.45
N MET A 194 -1.25 -5.47 10.42
CA MET A 194 -1.03 -6.89 10.12
C MET A 194 -0.18 -7.60 11.18
N LEU A 195 0.78 -6.91 11.81
CA LEU A 195 1.54 -7.46 12.95
C LEU A 195 0.61 -7.82 14.11
N SER A 196 -0.41 -7.00 14.39
CA SER A 196 -1.41 -7.30 15.43
C SER A 196 -2.24 -8.57 15.13
N LEU A 197 -2.30 -8.96 13.85
CA LEU A 197 -2.96 -10.19 13.39
C LEU A 197 -2.03 -11.42 13.42
N GLY A 198 -0.80 -11.29 13.94
CA GLY A 198 0.16 -12.39 14.03
C GLY A 198 1.04 -12.58 12.79
N ALA A 199 1.09 -11.60 11.89
CA ALA A 199 2.03 -11.61 10.76
C ALA A 199 3.46 -11.26 11.20
N SER A 200 4.46 -11.68 10.42
CA SER A 200 5.86 -11.34 10.64
C SER A 200 6.25 -10.05 9.91
N ILE A 201 6.98 -9.17 10.60
CA ILE A 201 7.52 -7.91 10.06
C ILE A 201 8.42 -8.15 8.83
N THR A 202 9.09 -9.29 8.80
CA THR A 202 9.97 -9.66 7.67
C THR A 202 9.19 -9.81 6.37
N GLY A 203 7.95 -10.32 6.42
CA GLY A 203 7.09 -10.44 5.25
C GLY A 203 6.35 -9.15 4.95
N VAL A 204 5.56 -8.66 5.91
CA VAL A 204 4.60 -7.56 5.66
C VAL A 204 5.27 -6.23 5.35
N LEU A 205 6.49 -6.01 5.87
CA LEU A 205 7.24 -4.77 5.68
C LEU A 205 8.48 -4.99 4.81
N VAL A 206 9.42 -5.82 5.25
CA VAL A 206 10.75 -5.91 4.61
C VAL A 206 10.64 -6.51 3.21
N ALA A 207 10.05 -7.71 3.08
CA ALA A 207 9.88 -8.37 1.79
C ALA A 207 8.98 -7.53 0.86
N ARG A 208 7.92 -6.91 1.40
CA ARG A 208 7.03 -6.02 0.63
C ARG A 208 7.78 -4.85 0.00
N VAL A 209 8.57 -4.12 0.79
CA VAL A 209 9.33 -2.96 0.30
C VAL A 209 10.42 -3.39 -0.68
N ALA A 210 11.14 -4.47 -0.37
CA ALA A 210 12.19 -5.01 -1.24
C ALA A 210 11.64 -5.49 -2.60
N PHE A 211 10.53 -6.24 -2.58
CA PHE A 211 9.84 -6.70 -3.79
C PHE A 211 9.38 -5.53 -4.65
N THR A 212 8.72 -4.55 -4.03
CA THR A 212 8.23 -3.37 -4.75
C THR A 212 9.37 -2.60 -5.39
N TRP A 213 10.50 -2.42 -4.70
CA TRP A 213 11.67 -1.76 -5.29
C TRP A 213 12.24 -2.53 -6.47
N LEU A 214 12.39 -3.85 -6.35
CA LEU A 214 12.90 -4.69 -7.43
C LEU A 214 12.00 -4.61 -8.68
N VAL A 215 10.70 -4.86 -8.48
CA VAL A 215 9.71 -4.94 -9.56
C VAL A 215 9.49 -3.58 -10.22
N LEU A 216 9.50 -2.49 -9.45
CA LEU A 216 9.41 -1.15 -10.00
C LEU A 216 10.68 -0.74 -10.76
N SER A 217 11.86 -1.11 -10.27
CA SER A 217 13.13 -0.86 -10.98
C SER A 217 13.15 -1.58 -12.34
N LEU A 218 12.63 -2.81 -12.40
CA LEU A 218 12.43 -3.54 -13.66
C LEU A 218 11.43 -2.83 -14.57
N LEU A 219 10.30 -2.36 -14.03
CA LEU A 219 9.31 -1.60 -14.79
C LEU A 219 9.92 -0.34 -15.42
N VAL A 220 10.75 0.38 -14.69
CA VAL A 220 11.46 1.58 -15.20
C VAL A 220 12.32 1.24 -16.40
N VAL A 221 13.08 0.14 -16.35
CA VAL A 221 13.90 -0.32 -17.48
C VAL A 221 13.03 -0.69 -18.68
N ILE A 222 11.93 -1.42 -18.48
CA ILE A 222 11.00 -1.82 -19.53
C ILE A 222 10.37 -0.59 -20.21
N VAL A 223 9.88 0.36 -19.40
CA VAL A 223 9.24 1.58 -19.91
C VAL A 223 10.24 2.48 -20.65
N LYS A 224 11.48 2.60 -20.16
CA LYS A 224 12.55 3.32 -20.86
C LYS A 224 12.83 2.72 -22.24
N ARG A 225 12.82 1.39 -22.36
CA ARG A 225 13.05 0.68 -23.64
C ARG A 225 11.87 0.75 -24.61
N ALA A 226 10.63 0.79 -24.10
CA ALA A 226 9.42 0.81 -24.94
C ALA A 226 9.19 2.14 -25.69
N GLY A 227 9.83 3.24 -25.25
CA GLY A 227 9.70 4.56 -25.86
C GLY A 227 8.39 5.29 -25.49
N ASP A 228 8.31 6.58 -25.86
CA ASP A 228 7.21 7.47 -25.44
C ASP A 228 5.86 7.09 -26.05
N THR A 229 5.84 6.63 -27.31
CA THR A 229 4.61 6.25 -28.01
C THR A 229 3.92 5.08 -27.31
N ALA A 230 4.69 4.06 -26.89
CA ALA A 230 4.15 2.93 -26.15
C ALA A 230 3.68 3.33 -24.75
N PHE A 231 4.40 4.23 -24.08
CA PHE A 231 4.02 4.75 -22.76
C PHE A 231 2.64 5.44 -22.80
N HIS A 232 2.43 6.39 -23.70
CA HIS A 232 1.15 7.10 -23.82
C HIS A 232 0.03 6.23 -24.40
N ARG A 233 0.36 5.21 -25.19
CA ARG A 233 -0.63 4.27 -25.69
C ARG A 233 -1.06 3.27 -24.61
N CYS A 234 -0.15 2.72 -23.83
CA CYS A 234 -0.40 1.56 -22.99
C CYS A 234 -0.57 1.88 -21.50
N LEU A 235 0.16 2.89 -21.00
CA LEU A 235 0.37 3.08 -19.56
C LEU A 235 -0.23 4.38 -19.02
N TYR A 236 -0.16 5.47 -19.80
CA TYR A 236 -0.58 6.79 -19.33
C TYR A 236 -1.46 7.52 -20.36
N ARG A 237 -2.38 8.36 -19.89
CA ARG A 237 -3.16 9.30 -20.69
C ARG A 237 -2.94 10.69 -20.12
N THR A 238 -2.55 11.63 -20.96
CA THR A 238 -2.39 13.03 -20.56
C THR A 238 -3.70 13.59 -20.03
N VAL A 239 -3.65 14.17 -18.84
CA VAL A 239 -4.77 14.81 -18.16
C VAL A 239 -4.68 16.30 -18.47
N SER A 240 -5.71 16.87 -19.10
CA SER A 240 -5.80 18.31 -19.38
C SER A 240 -6.56 19.02 -18.25
N SER A 241 -6.19 20.27 -17.96
CA SER A 241 -6.82 21.10 -16.91
C SER A 241 -8.31 21.40 -17.14
N ASP A 242 -8.83 21.24 -18.37
CA ASP A 242 -10.19 21.66 -18.77
C ASP A 242 -11.35 20.72 -18.35
N ARG A 243 -11.16 19.87 -17.35
CA ARG A 243 -12.25 19.05 -16.80
C ARG A 243 -12.28 19.19 -15.27
N ALA A 244 -12.66 20.38 -14.83
CA ALA A 244 -13.19 20.62 -13.48
C ALA A 244 -14.72 20.69 -13.56
#